data_AF-A0A857JSA7-F1
#
_entry.id   AF-A0A857JSA7-F1
#
_cell.length_a   1.000
_cell.length_b   1.000
_cell.length_c   1.000
_cell.angle_alpha   90.00
_cell.angle_beta   90.00
_cell.angle_gamma   90.00
#
_symmetry.space_group_name_H-M   'P 1'
#
loop_
_entity.id
_entity.type
_entity.pdbx_description
1 polymer ?
#
loop_
_entity_poly.entity_id
_entity_poly.type
_entity_poly.pdbx_seq_one_letter_code
_entity_poly.pdbx_strand_id
1 'polypeptide(L)'
;MQVVNKEVLCAICASALQLQRPVRNLSNHGFVIMASDLTQSEVTRLSREIGFAILSGDSTRRERAETVFEQLLESEITYSDFQFLTKEEPQTCAEMAVGLSVIGSLDRNEYAKYFKDLRYVPSFAAFSHIYEYWLKTSS
;
A
#
# COMPACT_ATOMS: atom_id res chain seq x y z
N MET A 1 1.12 -15.98 -1.56
CA MET A 1 0.87 -15.71 -2.99
C MET A 1 -0.63 -15.76 -3.22
N GLN A 2 -1.18 -14.94 -4.10
CA GLN A 2 -2.60 -14.92 -4.47
C GLN A 2 -2.74 -14.85 -5.99
N VAL A 3 -3.76 -15.51 -6.54
CA VAL A 3 -4.07 -15.43 -7.98
C VAL A 3 -5.09 -14.31 -8.18
N VAL A 4 -4.73 -13.29 -8.95
CA VAL A 4 -5.59 -12.16 -9.32
C VAL A 4 -5.49 -12.00 -10.83
N ASN A 5 -6.63 -11.93 -11.54
CA ASN A 5 -6.66 -11.77 -13.00
C ASN A 5 -5.79 -12.78 -13.79
N LYS A 6 -5.73 -14.04 -13.32
CA LYS A 6 -4.89 -15.13 -13.87
C LYS A 6 -3.37 -14.95 -13.67
N GLU A 7 -2.95 -13.97 -12.89
CA GLU A 7 -1.55 -13.73 -12.53
C GLU A 7 -1.29 -14.13 -11.07
N VAL A 8 -0.10 -14.67 -10.81
CA VAL A 8 0.33 -15.02 -9.44
C VAL A 8 1.05 -13.82 -8.84
N LEU A 9 0.46 -13.22 -7.82
CA LEU A 9 0.98 -12.03 -7.16
C LEU A 9 1.45 -12.36 -5.73
N CYS A 10 2.46 -11.61 -5.26
CA CYS A 10 2.75 -11.59 -3.83
C CYS A 10 1.57 -10.94 -3.08
N ALA A 11 1.46 -11.19 -1.77
CA ALA A 11 0.31 -10.70 -1.00
C ALA A 11 0.19 -9.16 -1.03
N ILE A 12 1.31 -8.44 -1.02
CA ILE A 12 1.32 -6.96 -1.08
C ILE A 12 0.81 -6.47 -2.45
N CYS A 13 1.34 -7.03 -3.56
CA CYS A 13 0.87 -6.68 -4.90
C CYS A 13 -0.62 -7.00 -5.09
N ALA A 14 -1.09 -8.13 -4.55
CA ALA A 14 -2.50 -8.49 -4.63
C ALA A 14 -3.38 -7.50 -3.86
N SER A 15 -2.96 -7.08 -2.65
CA SER A 15 -3.66 -6.06 -1.87
C SER A 15 -3.70 -4.70 -2.56
N ALA A 16 -2.66 -4.31 -3.29
CA ALA A 16 -2.65 -3.08 -4.09
C ALA A 16 -3.78 -3.06 -5.15
N LEU A 17 -4.18 -4.22 -5.66
CA LEU A 17 -5.26 -4.37 -6.63
C LEU A 17 -6.64 -4.61 -5.99
N GLN A 18 -6.69 -4.86 -4.68
CA GLN A 18 -7.88 -5.27 -3.94
C GLN A 18 -7.99 -4.49 -2.62
N LEU A 19 -7.95 -3.16 -2.68
CA LEU A 19 -7.98 -2.27 -1.49
C LEU A 19 -9.20 -2.51 -0.58
N GLN A 20 -10.31 -3.00 -1.14
CA GLN A 20 -11.52 -3.35 -0.39
C GLN A 20 -11.41 -4.65 0.40
N ARG A 21 -10.38 -5.47 0.13
CA ARG A 21 -10.23 -6.80 0.73
C ARG A 21 -9.40 -6.69 2.01
N PRO A 22 -9.97 -6.99 3.19
CA PRO A 22 -9.25 -6.85 4.44
C PRO A 22 -8.05 -7.82 4.51
N VAL A 23 -7.00 -7.39 5.22
CA VAL A 23 -5.83 -8.21 5.54
C VAL A 23 -5.84 -8.49 7.04
N ARG A 24 -5.94 -9.76 7.43
CA ARG A 24 -6.08 -10.17 8.85
C ARG A 24 -7.20 -9.41 9.59
N ASN A 25 -8.35 -9.25 8.95
CA ASN A 25 -9.51 -8.50 9.44
C ASN A 25 -9.28 -6.98 9.62
N LEU A 26 -8.16 -6.44 9.11
CA LEU A 26 -7.92 -5.01 9.06
C LEU A 26 -8.37 -4.48 7.69
N SER A 27 -9.39 -3.62 7.69
CA SER A 27 -9.81 -2.86 6.51
C SER A 27 -8.74 -1.84 6.11
N ASN A 28 -8.09 -1.22 7.10
CA ASN A 28 -6.94 -0.35 6.90
C ASN A 28 -5.65 -1.18 6.97
N HIS A 29 -5.26 -1.72 5.82
CA HIS A 29 -4.04 -2.53 5.67
C HIS A 29 -2.90 -1.77 4.98
N GLY A 30 -3.03 -0.46 4.81
CA GLY A 30 -2.01 0.41 4.26
C GLY A 30 -2.58 1.76 3.87
N PHE A 31 -1.74 2.52 3.18
CA PHE A 31 -1.97 3.92 2.83
C PHE A 31 -1.84 4.12 1.32
N VAL A 32 -2.48 5.15 0.81
CA VAL A 32 -2.39 5.60 -0.57
C VAL A 32 -1.60 6.89 -0.59
N ILE A 33 -0.55 6.92 -1.41
CA ILE A 33 0.34 8.07 -1.57
C ILE A 33 0.31 8.57 -3.02
N MET A 34 0.69 9.84 -3.20
CA MET A 34 1.00 10.42 -4.51
C MET A 34 2.50 10.24 -4.81
N ALA A 35 2.84 9.43 -5.82
CA ALA A 35 4.23 9.24 -6.25
C ALA A 35 4.31 9.01 -7.77
N SER A 36 4.70 10.06 -8.49
CA SER A 36 4.81 10.07 -9.96
C SER A 36 6.15 9.52 -10.47
N ASP A 37 7.17 9.50 -9.61
CA ASP A 37 8.53 9.04 -9.87
C ASP A 37 8.73 7.56 -9.54
N LEU A 38 7.83 6.96 -8.77
CA LEU A 38 7.84 5.55 -8.41
C LEU A 38 6.73 4.79 -9.11
N THR A 39 6.99 3.54 -9.48
CA THR A 39 5.98 2.56 -9.88
C THR A 39 5.45 1.78 -8.66
N GLN A 40 4.27 1.15 -8.78
CA GLN A 40 3.75 0.29 -7.71
C GLN A 40 4.69 -0.89 -7.38
N SER A 41 5.41 -1.40 -8.39
CA SER A 41 6.40 -2.46 -8.19
C SER A 41 7.58 -1.99 -7.34
N GLU A 42 8.06 -0.77 -7.55
CA GLU A 42 9.15 -0.18 -6.77
C GLU A 42 8.72 0.08 -5.33
N VAL A 43 7.54 0.66 -5.11
CA VAL A 43 6.97 0.84 -3.77
C VAL A 43 6.85 -0.52 -3.06
N THR A 44 6.32 -1.53 -3.73
CA THR A 44 6.18 -2.88 -3.15
C THR A 44 7.53 -3.50 -2.79
N ARG A 45 8.54 -3.34 -3.65
CA ARG A 45 9.90 -3.83 -3.38
C ARG A 45 10.52 -3.08 -2.20
N LEU A 46 10.37 -1.76 -2.15
CA LEU A 46 10.86 -0.93 -1.07
C LEU A 46 10.21 -1.32 0.27
N SER A 47 8.89 -1.49 0.31
CA SER A 47 8.19 -1.92 1.52
C SER A 47 8.64 -3.30 2.02
N ARG A 48 9.01 -4.21 1.10
CA ARG A 48 9.59 -5.50 1.47
C ARG A 48 10.96 -5.35 2.12
N GLU A 49 11.84 -4.52 1.56
CA GLU A 49 13.16 -4.25 2.13
C GLU A 49 13.06 -3.57 3.51
N ILE A 50 12.13 -2.61 3.64
CA ILE A 50 11.80 -1.97 4.92
C ILE A 50 11.34 -3.03 5.93
N GLY A 51 10.40 -3.91 5.55
CA GLY A 51 9.89 -4.96 6.42
C GLY A 51 10.99 -5.92 6.91
N PHE A 52 11.92 -6.31 6.04
CA PHE A 52 13.06 -7.13 6.46
C PHE A 52 14.07 -6.38 7.33
N ALA A 53 14.33 -5.11 7.02
CA ALA A 53 15.21 -4.27 7.83
C ALA A 53 14.69 -4.12 9.26
N ILE A 54 13.38 -3.86 9.42
CA ILE A 54 12.72 -3.76 10.73
C ILE A 54 12.86 -5.06 11.53
N LEU A 55 12.75 -6.22 10.86
CA LEU A 55 12.85 -7.54 11.49
C LEU A 55 14.28 -8.07 11.66
N SER A 56 15.29 -7.40 11.10
CA SER A 56 16.65 -7.94 11.01
C SER A 56 17.43 -8.03 12.33
N GLY A 57 16.95 -7.38 13.40
CA GLY A 57 17.64 -7.27 14.69
C GLY A 57 18.79 -6.24 14.70
N ASP A 58 19.19 -5.69 13.55
CA ASP A 58 20.13 -4.59 13.43
C ASP A 58 19.41 -3.25 13.67
N SER A 59 19.75 -2.58 14.78
CA SER A 59 19.09 -1.34 15.19
C SER A 59 19.32 -0.19 14.22
N THR A 60 20.51 -0.06 13.64
CA THR A 60 20.83 1.03 12.69
C THR A 60 20.11 0.82 11.36
N ARG A 61 20.04 -0.44 10.90
CA ARG A 61 19.29 -0.78 9.69
C ARG A 61 17.79 -0.55 9.89
N ARG A 62 17.27 -0.91 11.06
CA ARG A 62 15.88 -0.68 11.45
C ARG A 62 15.52 0.80 11.47
N GLU A 63 16.30 1.62 12.17
CA GLU A 63 16.06 3.07 12.26
C GLU A 63 16.00 3.71 10.87
N ARG A 64 16.96 3.38 10.00
CA ARG A 64 16.96 3.88 8.62
C ARG A 64 15.72 3.44 7.84
N ALA A 65 15.25 2.21 8.04
CA ALA A 65 14.05 1.71 7.37
C ALA A 65 12.77 2.39 7.88
N GLU A 66 12.68 2.66 9.18
CA GLU A 66 11.60 3.43 9.79
C GLU A 66 11.59 4.86 9.22
N THR A 67 12.74 5.54 9.13
CA THR A 67 12.85 6.88 8.50
C THR A 67 12.41 6.88 7.05
N VAL A 68 12.86 5.90 6.24
CA VAL A 68 12.45 5.82 4.83
C VAL A 68 10.94 5.53 4.71
N PHE A 69 10.38 4.75 5.63
CA PHE A 69 8.94 4.52 5.67
C PHE A 69 8.18 5.81 5.99
N GLU A 70 8.61 6.58 6.99
CA GLU A 70 8.03 7.89 7.33
C GLU A 70 8.09 8.85 6.14
N GLN A 71 9.21 8.90 5.41
CA GLN A 71 9.36 9.72 4.20
C GLN A 71 8.37 9.32 3.09
N LEU A 72 8.04 8.03 2.94
CA LEU A 72 6.98 7.62 2.01
C LEU A 72 5.61 8.16 2.43
N LEU A 73 5.33 8.20 3.73
CA LEU A 73 4.05 8.66 4.27
C LEU A 73 3.90 10.19 4.22
N GLU A 74 4.99 10.95 4.09
CA GLU A 74 4.90 12.40 3.81
C GLU A 74 4.15 12.71 2.51
N SER A 75 4.06 11.74 1.60
CA SER A 75 3.34 11.84 0.32
C SER A 75 1.94 11.23 0.37
N GLU A 76 1.40 10.94 1.55
CA GLU A 76 0.00 10.51 1.73
C GLU A 76 -0.96 11.49 1.06
N ILE A 77 -1.97 10.93 0.39
CA ILE A 77 -3.00 11.75 -0.23
C ILE A 77 -3.83 12.46 0.83
N THR A 78 -4.29 13.65 0.49
CA THR A 78 -5.10 14.51 1.35
C THR A 78 -6.49 14.70 0.77
N TYR A 79 -7.41 15.22 1.58
CA TYR A 79 -8.75 15.56 1.13
C TYR A 79 -8.76 16.56 -0.04
N SER A 80 -7.75 17.44 -0.14
CA SER A 80 -7.63 18.37 -1.26
C SER A 80 -7.33 17.69 -2.60
N ASP A 81 -6.68 16.52 -2.57
CA ASP A 81 -6.38 15.76 -3.79
C ASP A 81 -7.65 15.08 -4.33
N PHE A 82 -8.49 14.57 -3.43
CA PHE A 82 -9.71 13.84 -3.76
C PHE A 82 -10.86 14.19 -2.81
N GLN A 83 -11.60 15.24 -3.15
CA GLN A 83 -12.71 15.76 -2.32
C GLN A 83 -13.91 14.81 -2.18
N PHE A 84 -13.91 13.68 -2.90
CA PHE A 84 -14.92 12.64 -2.73
C PHE A 84 -14.60 11.67 -1.58
N LEU A 85 -13.42 11.77 -0.97
CA LEU A 85 -13.00 11.01 0.22
C LEU A 85 -13.37 11.77 1.49
N THR A 86 -13.32 11.12 2.65
CA THR A 86 -13.48 11.77 3.97
C THR A 86 -12.33 12.72 4.31
N LYS A 87 -12.56 13.66 5.23
CA LYS A 87 -11.55 14.62 5.67
C LYS A 87 -10.60 14.04 6.71
N GLU A 88 -11.05 13.04 7.46
CA GLU A 88 -10.32 12.48 8.59
C GLU A 88 -9.14 11.61 8.14
N GLU A 89 -9.38 10.64 7.24
CA GLU A 89 -8.37 9.65 6.85
C GLU A 89 -8.42 9.31 5.34
N PRO A 90 -8.31 10.31 4.44
CA PRO A 90 -8.43 10.13 2.98
C PRO A 90 -7.41 9.15 2.41
N GLN A 91 -6.24 9.02 3.02
CA GLN A 91 -5.16 8.14 2.58
C GLN A 91 -5.41 6.66 2.83
N THR A 92 -6.42 6.30 3.62
CA THR A 92 -6.60 4.89 4.02
C THR A 92 -7.17 4.04 2.90
N CYS A 93 -6.79 2.76 2.88
CA CYS A 93 -7.31 1.83 1.88
C CYS A 93 -8.83 1.65 1.94
N ALA A 94 -9.41 1.63 3.16
CA ALA A 94 -10.85 1.49 3.31
C ALA A 94 -11.59 2.69 2.71
N GLU A 95 -11.11 3.90 2.97
CA GLU A 95 -11.69 5.13 2.43
C GLU A 95 -11.57 5.18 0.90
N MET A 96 -10.37 4.91 0.37
CA MET A 96 -10.14 4.86 -1.08
C MET A 96 -11.00 3.79 -1.76
N ALA A 97 -11.17 2.62 -1.14
CA ALA A 97 -12.03 1.56 -1.67
C ALA A 97 -13.50 2.00 -1.77
N VAL A 98 -14.00 2.71 -0.75
CA VAL A 98 -15.35 3.30 -0.77
C VAL A 98 -15.46 4.35 -1.88
N GLY A 99 -14.52 5.29 -1.95
CA GLY A 99 -14.50 6.34 -2.98
C GLY A 99 -14.46 5.77 -4.40
N LEU A 100 -13.63 4.77 -4.65
CA LEU A 100 -13.55 4.07 -5.94
C LEU A 100 -14.85 3.31 -6.28
N SER A 101 -15.59 2.81 -5.29
CA SER A 101 -16.87 2.15 -5.55
C SER A 101 -17.95 3.13 -6.04
N VAL A 102 -17.92 4.37 -5.56
CA VAL A 102 -18.83 5.45 -5.99
C VAL A 102 -18.52 5.86 -7.43
N ILE A 103 -17.24 6.02 -7.75
CA ILE A 103 -16.75 6.44 -9.08
C ILE A 103 -16.82 5.29 -10.10
N GLY A 104 -16.75 4.03 -9.66
CA GLY A 104 -16.72 2.85 -10.51
C GLY A 104 -17.98 2.62 -11.37
N SER A 105 -19.04 3.39 -11.13
CA SER A 105 -20.23 3.47 -11.99
C SER A 105 -20.02 4.31 -13.26
N LEU A 106 -18.91 5.05 -13.35
CA LEU A 106 -18.54 5.96 -14.43
C LEU A 106 -17.51 5.32 -15.38
N ASP A 107 -17.25 5.95 -16.54
CA ASP A 107 -16.30 5.42 -17.54
C ASP A 107 -14.87 5.33 -16.95
N ARG A 108 -14.38 4.10 -16.78
CA ARG A 108 -13.05 3.84 -16.22
C ARG A 108 -11.92 4.52 -16.98
N ASN A 109 -12.04 4.69 -18.30
CA ASN A 109 -11.00 5.31 -19.11
C ASN A 109 -10.90 6.81 -18.84
N GLU A 110 -12.03 7.46 -18.52
CA GLU A 110 -12.08 8.89 -18.23
C GLU A 110 -11.33 9.23 -16.93
N TYR A 111 -11.47 8.38 -15.92
CA TYR A 111 -10.94 8.65 -14.58
C TYR A 111 -9.55 8.07 -14.30
N ALA A 112 -9.08 7.10 -15.10
CA ALA A 112 -7.75 6.48 -14.91
C ALA A 112 -6.61 7.51 -14.85
N LYS A 113 -6.73 8.62 -15.59
CA LYS A 113 -5.73 9.71 -15.59
C LYS A 113 -5.56 10.40 -14.24
N TYR A 114 -6.60 10.44 -13.39
CA TYR A 114 -6.54 11.07 -12.07
C TYR A 114 -5.86 10.19 -11.03
N PHE A 115 -5.79 8.88 -11.28
CA PHE A 115 -5.21 7.90 -10.37
C PHE A 115 -3.83 7.39 -10.82
N LYS A 116 -3.31 7.88 -11.95
CA LYS A 116 -2.09 7.38 -12.58
C LYS A 116 -0.85 7.44 -11.68
N ASP A 117 -0.82 8.37 -10.73
CA ASP A 117 0.30 8.62 -9.83
C ASP A 117 0.04 8.09 -8.40
N LEU A 118 -1.11 7.44 -8.18
CA LEU A 118 -1.40 6.83 -6.87
C LEU A 118 -0.64 5.54 -6.68
N ARG A 119 -0.09 5.37 -5.48
CA ARG A 119 0.59 4.14 -5.06
C ARG A 119 0.06 3.67 -3.72
N TYR A 120 -0.03 2.35 -3.58
CA TYR A 120 -0.34 1.69 -2.34
C TYR A 120 0.93 1.37 -1.56
N VAL A 121 0.99 1.82 -0.31
CA VAL A 121 2.03 1.49 0.67
C VAL A 121 1.45 0.55 1.72
N PRO A 122 1.93 -0.70 1.86
CA PRO A 122 1.43 -1.61 2.88
C PRO A 122 1.82 -1.17 4.29
N SER A 123 0.89 -1.29 5.24
CA SER A 123 1.20 -1.13 6.66
C SER A 123 2.05 -2.30 7.14
N PHE A 124 3.18 -2.00 7.80
CA PHE A 124 4.02 -3.04 8.40
C PHE A 124 3.22 -3.91 9.40
N ALA A 125 2.39 -3.30 10.23
CA ALA A 125 1.59 -4.02 11.23
C ALA A 125 0.62 -5.03 10.60
N ALA A 126 -0.03 -4.67 9.50
CA ALA A 126 -0.96 -5.56 8.80
C ALA A 126 -0.23 -6.74 8.13
N PHE A 127 1.00 -6.52 7.65
CA PHE A 127 1.78 -7.50 6.87
C PHE A 127 2.91 -8.17 7.64
N SER A 128 3.10 -7.89 8.93
CA SER A 128 4.19 -8.43 9.77
C SER A 128 4.35 -9.94 9.65
N HIS A 129 3.25 -10.68 9.73
CA HIS A 129 3.20 -12.13 9.56
C HIS A 129 3.81 -12.65 8.25
N ILE A 130 3.70 -11.88 7.15
CA ILE A 130 4.27 -12.25 5.86
C ILE A 130 5.77 -12.01 5.85
N TYR A 131 6.21 -10.88 6.40
CA TYR A 131 7.65 -10.58 6.53
C TYR A 131 8.34 -11.60 7.44
N GLU A 132 7.73 -11.96 8.57
CA GLU A 132 8.23 -13.00 9.48
C GLU A 132 8.30 -14.37 8.79
N TYR A 133 7.25 -14.74 8.04
CA TYR A 133 7.25 -15.99 7.28
C TYR A 133 8.38 -16.00 6.26
N TRP A 134 8.51 -14.94 5.46
CA TRP A 134 9.57 -14.85 4.46
C TRP A 134 10.95 -14.93 5.09
N LEU A 135 11.19 -14.24 6.19
CA LEU A 135 12.47 -14.28 6.91
C LEU A 135 12.82 -15.71 7.35
N LYS A 136 11.87 -16.42 7.95
CA LYS A 136 12.06 -17.83 8.38
C LYS A 136 12.35 -18.78 7.22
N THR A 137 11.74 -18.54 6.05
CA THR A 137 11.90 -19.41 4.86
C THR A 137 13.05 -19.02 3.93
N SER A 138 13.69 -17.87 4.16
CA SER A 138 14.88 -17.43 3.41
C SER A 138 16.18 -17.71 4.15
N SER A 139 16.09 -18.37 5.31
CA SER A 139 17.18 -18.98 6.07
C SER A 139 17.45 -20.40 5.57
#